data_AF-A0AAD0E0S4-F1
#
_entry.id   AF-A0AAD0E0S4-F1
#
_cell.length_a   1.000
_cell.length_b   1.000
_cell.length_c   1.000
_cell.angle_alpha   90.00
_cell.angle_beta   90.00
_cell.angle_gamma   90.00
#
_symmetry.space_group_name_H-M   'P 1'
#
loop_
_entity.id
_entity.type
_entity.pdbx_description
1 polymer ?
#
loop_
_entity_poly.entity_id
_entity_poly.type
_entity_poly.pdbx_seq_one_letter_code
_entity_poly.pdbx_strand_id
1 'polypeptide(L)'
;MQWNLIFEDATVSPYIEKLNPQQKSLLIASYLYRQIRLIKAFDSYYSENLESLVVEALKASLSEKKDSIIKIEHTIKKNIPDTEEFSEQEGGYAQNLMIALDYFLLFLVDSDTSKLHKCIDMALQNLDLLNYEVDELYDEDKVTSNEIAVVLDLITKILNTKTSSGISINQLENLVISHML
;
A
#
# COMPACT_ATOMS: atom_id res chain seq x y z
N MET A 1 -2.39 2.67 -14.81
CA MET A 1 -2.84 1.43 -14.14
C MET A 1 -3.94 1.67 -13.09
N GLN A 2 -4.90 0.73 -12.99
CA GLN A 2 -6.10 0.80 -12.15
C GLN A 2 -6.32 -0.52 -11.39
N TRP A 3 -7.02 -0.47 -10.25
CA TRP A 3 -7.36 -1.61 -9.38
C TRP A 3 -7.85 -2.85 -10.15
N ASN A 4 -8.79 -2.65 -11.07
CA ASN A 4 -9.47 -3.71 -11.80
C ASN A 4 -8.52 -4.54 -12.69
N LEU A 5 -7.42 -3.96 -13.15
CA LEU A 5 -6.44 -4.66 -13.99
C LEU A 5 -5.67 -5.74 -13.23
N ILE A 6 -5.57 -5.63 -11.90
CA ILE A 6 -4.76 -6.54 -11.08
C ILE A 6 -5.64 -7.31 -10.09
N PHE A 7 -6.44 -6.62 -9.29
CA PHE A 7 -7.16 -7.24 -8.17
C PHE A 7 -8.49 -7.86 -8.59
N GLU A 8 -9.06 -7.46 -9.74
CA GLU A 8 -10.22 -8.10 -10.35
C GLU A 8 -9.85 -9.04 -11.50
N ASP A 9 -8.55 -9.17 -11.80
CA ASP A 9 -8.08 -10.13 -12.80
C ASP A 9 -8.55 -11.55 -12.44
N ALA A 10 -8.94 -12.32 -13.46
CA ALA A 10 -9.52 -13.64 -13.30
C ALA A 10 -8.55 -14.65 -12.65
N THR A 11 -7.24 -14.39 -12.72
CA THR A 11 -6.20 -15.21 -12.08
C THR A 11 -6.03 -14.87 -10.61
N VAL A 12 -6.38 -13.64 -10.18
CA VAL A 12 -6.15 -13.12 -8.81
C VAL A 12 -7.41 -13.18 -7.96
N SER A 13 -8.54 -12.71 -8.50
CA SER A 13 -9.78 -12.52 -7.73
C SER A 13 -10.26 -13.76 -6.98
N PRO A 14 -10.19 -15.01 -7.51
CA PRO A 14 -10.63 -16.19 -6.76
C PRO A 14 -9.76 -16.51 -5.54
N TYR A 15 -8.51 -16.03 -5.51
CA TYR A 15 -7.63 -16.20 -4.35
C TYR A 15 -7.86 -15.12 -3.30
N ILE A 16 -8.17 -13.89 -3.72
CA ILE A 16 -8.58 -12.82 -2.81
C ILE A 16 -9.88 -13.20 -2.08
N GLU A 17 -10.84 -13.83 -2.76
CA GLU A 17 -12.09 -14.30 -2.16
C GLU A 17 -11.88 -15.33 -1.04
N LYS A 18 -10.80 -16.13 -1.10
CA LYS A 18 -10.45 -17.12 -0.07
C LYS A 18 -9.85 -16.47 1.19
N LEU A 19 -9.38 -15.23 1.11
CA LEU A 19 -8.82 -14.53 2.25
C LEU A 19 -9.91 -14.10 3.23
N ASN A 20 -9.69 -14.36 4.51
CA ASN A 20 -10.51 -13.77 5.56
C ASN A 20 -10.23 -12.25 5.68
N PRO A 21 -11.07 -11.47 6.40
CA PRO A 21 -10.89 -10.03 6.52
C PRO A 21 -9.49 -9.60 7.02
N GLN A 22 -8.93 -10.29 8.01
CA GLN A 22 -7.60 -10.00 8.54
C GLN A 22 -6.51 -10.26 7.50
N GLN A 23 -6.61 -11.33 6.72
CA GLN A 23 -5.69 -11.65 5.64
C GLN A 23 -5.81 -10.66 4.47
N LYS A 24 -7.00 -10.14 4.19
CA LYS A 24 -7.18 -9.05 3.22
C LYS A 24 -6.50 -7.78 3.71
N SER A 25 -6.69 -7.38 4.97
CA SER A 25 -5.96 -6.25 5.55
C SER A 25 -4.45 -6.45 5.49
N LEU A 26 -3.97 -7.66 5.75
CA LEU A 26 -2.55 -8.01 5.62
C LEU A 26 -2.04 -7.89 4.18
N LEU A 27 -2.81 -8.34 3.19
CA LEU A 27 -2.46 -8.21 1.78
C LEU A 27 -2.28 -6.74 1.40
N ILE A 28 -3.26 -5.90 1.73
CA ILE A 28 -3.24 -4.47 1.39
C ILE A 28 -2.14 -3.73 2.14
N ALA A 29 -1.97 -4.00 3.45
CA ALA A 29 -0.88 -3.43 4.23
C ALA A 29 0.50 -3.83 3.69
N SER A 30 0.67 -5.08 3.26
CA SER A 30 1.91 -5.55 2.61
C SER A 30 2.14 -4.83 1.28
N TYR A 31 1.08 -4.69 0.50
CA TYR A 31 1.13 -4.00 -0.80
C TYR A 31 1.60 -2.54 -0.65
N LEU A 32 1.06 -1.81 0.33
CA LEU A 32 1.50 -0.45 0.64
C LEU A 32 2.94 -0.42 1.21
N TYR A 33 3.28 -1.36 2.09
CA TYR A 33 4.62 -1.41 2.71
C TYR A 33 5.75 -1.64 1.71
N ARG A 34 5.49 -2.30 0.57
CA ARG A 34 6.47 -2.41 -0.54
C ARG A 34 7.06 -1.07 -0.97
N GLN A 35 6.28 0.00 -0.84
CA GLN A 35 6.63 1.35 -1.29
C GLN A 35 7.32 2.19 -0.20
N ILE A 36 7.62 1.62 0.98
CA ILE A 36 8.17 2.39 2.11
C ILE A 36 9.51 3.09 1.77
N ARG A 37 10.25 2.61 0.77
CA ARG A 37 11.48 3.26 0.31
C ARG A 37 11.24 4.63 -0.31
N LEU A 38 10.07 4.85 -0.93
CA LEU A 38 9.68 6.14 -1.48
C LEU A 38 9.50 7.18 -0.35
N ILE A 39 8.92 6.75 0.78
CA ILE A 39 8.82 7.59 1.98
C ILE A 39 10.19 7.89 2.57
N LYS A 40 11.10 6.90 2.61
CA LYS A 40 12.47 7.11 3.07
C LYS A 40 13.23 8.11 2.21
N ALA A 41 13.02 8.06 0.89
CA ALA A 41 13.59 9.03 -0.04
C ALA A 41 13.05 10.44 0.24
N PHE A 42 11.74 10.58 0.41
CA PHE A 42 11.09 11.83 0.81
C PHE A 42 11.64 12.39 2.13
N ASP A 43 11.67 11.57 3.19
CA ASP A 43 12.17 11.95 4.51
C ASP A 43 13.63 12.40 4.44
N SER A 44 14.45 11.69 3.65
CA SER A 44 15.85 12.06 3.44
C SER A 44 16.03 13.36 2.64
N TYR A 45 15.18 13.60 1.64
CA TYR A 45 15.30 14.76 0.75
C TYR A 45 14.81 16.03 1.45
N TYR A 46 13.66 15.97 2.11
CA TYR A 46 13.02 17.12 2.77
C TYR A 46 13.30 17.24 4.27
N SER A 47 14.04 16.30 4.86
CA SER A 47 14.30 16.24 6.31
C SER A 47 13.02 16.06 7.15
N GLU A 48 12.10 15.24 6.65
CA GLU A 48 10.82 14.89 7.28
C GLU A 48 10.92 13.54 8.04
N ASN A 49 9.80 13.10 8.65
CA ASN A 49 9.73 11.82 9.38
C ASN A 49 8.38 11.11 9.17
N LEU A 50 7.97 10.96 7.91
CA LEU A 50 6.74 10.25 7.54
C LEU A 50 6.88 8.74 7.67
N GLU A 51 8.09 8.16 7.56
CA GLU A 51 8.30 6.70 7.69
C GLU A 51 7.71 6.18 9.00
N SER A 52 8.02 6.85 10.11
CA SER A 52 7.55 6.48 11.44
C SER A 52 6.02 6.45 11.48
N LEU A 53 5.38 7.46 10.89
CA LEU A 53 3.93 7.59 10.85
C LEU A 53 3.27 6.52 9.97
N VAL A 54 3.84 6.22 8.79
CA VAL A 54 3.38 5.14 7.90
C VAL A 54 3.47 3.79 8.62
N VAL A 55 4.58 3.51 9.29
CA VAL A 55 4.77 2.26 10.06
C VAL A 55 3.75 2.16 11.20
N GLU A 56 3.46 3.26 11.91
CA GLU A 56 2.44 3.28 12.97
C GLU A 56 1.02 3.02 12.43
N ALA A 57 0.67 3.63 11.30
CA ALA A 57 -0.61 3.43 10.64
C ALA A 57 -0.80 1.99 10.15
N LEU A 58 0.23 1.39 9.53
CA LEU A 58 0.17 -0.01 9.13
C LEU A 58 0.01 -0.94 10.34
N LYS A 59 0.71 -0.69 11.45
CA LYS A 59 0.50 -1.45 12.71
C LYS A 59 -0.93 -1.29 13.24
N ALA A 60 -1.48 -0.08 13.21
CA ALA A 60 -2.86 0.16 13.65
C ALA A 60 -3.86 -0.59 12.76
N SER A 61 -3.66 -0.59 11.44
CA SER A 61 -4.51 -1.27 10.46
C SER A 61 -4.61 -2.79 10.71
N LEU A 62 -3.54 -3.39 11.25
CA LEU A 62 -3.43 -4.82 11.55
C LEU A 62 -3.88 -5.17 12.98
N SER A 63 -4.14 -4.17 13.83
CA SER A 63 -4.50 -4.37 15.23
C SER A 63 -5.99 -4.65 15.47
N GLU A 64 -6.84 -4.44 14.44
CA GLU A 64 -8.31 -4.53 14.49
C GLU A 64 -8.98 -3.61 15.53
N LYS A 65 -8.22 -2.69 16.15
CA LYS A 65 -8.73 -1.71 17.12
C LYS A 65 -9.23 -0.46 16.42
N LYS A 66 -10.54 -0.40 16.17
CA LYS A 66 -11.19 0.71 15.44
C LYS A 66 -10.82 2.11 15.96
N ASP A 67 -10.80 2.32 17.27
CA ASP A 67 -10.42 3.63 17.86
C ASP A 67 -8.97 4.03 17.54
N SER A 68 -8.06 3.05 17.51
CA SER A 68 -6.66 3.29 17.13
C SER A 68 -6.54 3.63 15.64
N ILE A 69 -7.32 2.97 14.78
CA ILE A 69 -7.39 3.23 13.33
C ILE A 69 -7.93 4.65 13.07
N ILE A 70 -9.02 5.05 13.73
CA ILE A 70 -9.60 6.40 13.57
C ILE A 70 -8.59 7.48 14.02
N LYS A 71 -7.92 7.27 15.16
CA LYS A 71 -6.94 8.24 15.67
C LYS A 71 -5.77 8.43 14.72
N ILE A 72 -5.24 7.34 14.17
CA ILE A 72 -4.08 7.43 13.27
C ILE A 72 -4.48 7.95 11.88
N GLU A 73 -5.67 7.64 11.38
CA GLU A 73 -6.20 8.19 10.12
C GLU A 73 -6.24 9.71 10.14
N HIS A 74 -6.75 10.33 11.20
CA HIS A 74 -6.75 11.79 11.32
C HIS A 74 -5.35 12.40 11.31
N THR A 75 -4.34 11.63 11.75
CA THR A 75 -2.95 12.06 11.75
C THR A 75 -2.34 11.89 10.35
N ILE A 76 -2.60 10.76 9.67
CA ILE A 76 -2.20 10.54 8.28
C ILE A 76 -2.73 11.65 7.38
N LYS A 77 -4.04 11.91 7.42
CA LYS A 77 -4.69 12.92 6.59
C LYS A 77 -4.09 14.32 6.71
N LYS A 78 -3.65 14.69 7.91
CA LYS A 78 -3.04 16.01 8.19
C LYS A 78 -1.58 16.11 7.73
N ASN A 79 -0.93 14.99 7.51
CA ASN A 79 0.49 14.92 7.14
C ASN A 79 0.66 14.39 5.71
N ILE A 80 -0.40 14.42 4.89
CA ILE A 80 -0.27 14.19 3.44
C ILE A 80 0.56 15.36 2.88
N PRO A 81 1.73 15.10 2.26
CA PRO A 81 2.53 16.15 1.63
C PRO A 81 1.73 16.95 0.61
N ASP A 82 1.87 18.28 0.63
CA ASP A 82 1.37 19.16 -0.42
C ASP A 82 2.43 19.31 -1.51
N THR A 83 2.10 18.98 -2.75
CA THR A 83 3.06 19.05 -3.87
C THR A 83 3.37 20.48 -4.31
N GLU A 84 2.60 21.48 -3.85
CA GLU A 84 3.01 22.88 -3.97
C GLU A 84 4.18 23.23 -3.02
N GLU A 85 4.27 22.56 -1.87
CA GLU A 85 5.35 22.70 -0.90
C GLU A 85 6.52 21.74 -1.20
N PHE A 86 6.21 20.50 -1.57
CA PHE A 86 7.14 19.41 -1.89
C PHE A 86 7.08 19.10 -3.40
N SER A 87 7.68 19.99 -4.19
CA SER A 87 7.52 19.99 -5.66
C SER A 87 8.35 18.97 -6.44
N GLU A 88 9.27 18.26 -5.78
CA GLU A 88 10.06 17.20 -6.41
C GLU A 88 9.29 15.88 -6.45
N GLN A 89 9.79 14.91 -7.22
CA GLN A 89 9.14 13.62 -7.42
C GLN A 89 8.88 12.87 -6.11
N GLU A 90 9.81 12.95 -5.15
CA GLU A 90 9.67 12.36 -3.82
C GLU A 90 8.42 12.88 -3.10
N GLY A 91 8.08 14.16 -3.27
CA GLY A 91 6.86 14.76 -2.73
C GLY A 91 5.60 14.15 -3.32
N GLY A 92 5.58 13.94 -4.64
CA GLY A 92 4.49 13.25 -5.33
C GLY A 92 4.33 11.80 -4.85
N TYR A 93 5.42 11.05 -4.72
CA TYR A 93 5.36 9.66 -4.25
C TYR A 93 4.84 9.54 -2.83
N ALA A 94 5.33 10.41 -1.94
CA ALA A 94 4.91 10.42 -0.55
C ALA A 94 3.46 10.85 -0.41
N GLN A 95 3.01 11.86 -1.18
CA GLN A 95 1.61 12.25 -1.27
C GLN A 95 0.72 11.07 -1.69
N ASN A 96 1.06 10.38 -2.77
CA ASN A 96 0.29 9.24 -3.26
C ASN A 96 0.19 8.11 -2.22
N LEU A 97 1.29 7.74 -1.59
CA LEU A 97 1.28 6.66 -0.60
C LEU A 97 0.52 7.06 0.69
N MET A 98 0.62 8.32 1.11
CA MET A 98 -0.11 8.84 2.27
C MET A 98 -1.62 8.92 2.00
N ILE A 99 -2.05 9.31 0.80
CA ILE A 99 -3.46 9.25 0.38
C ILE A 99 -3.95 7.80 0.29
N ALA A 100 -3.12 6.89 -0.25
CA ALA A 100 -3.46 5.47 -0.32
C ALA A 100 -3.74 4.90 1.08
N LEU A 101 -2.86 5.22 2.03
CA LEU A 101 -2.97 4.81 3.42
C LEU A 101 -4.18 5.43 4.14
N ASP A 102 -4.50 6.70 3.88
CA ASP A 102 -5.72 7.36 4.38
C ASP A 102 -6.98 6.57 3.96
N TYR A 103 -7.10 6.29 2.67
CA TYR A 103 -8.22 5.52 2.13
C TYR A 103 -8.29 4.09 2.69
N PHE A 104 -7.15 3.44 2.90
CA PHE A 104 -7.10 2.13 3.53
C PHE A 104 -7.64 2.15 4.95
N LEU A 105 -7.22 3.12 5.75
CA LEU A 105 -7.69 3.26 7.14
C LEU A 105 -9.17 3.57 7.19
N LEU A 106 -9.68 4.46 6.32
CA LEU A 106 -11.10 4.74 6.21
C LEU A 106 -11.91 3.49 5.81
N PHE A 107 -11.42 2.69 4.86
CA PHE A 107 -12.02 1.40 4.51
C PHE A 107 -12.12 0.48 5.73
N LEU A 108 -11.10 0.40 6.58
CA LEU A 108 -11.15 -0.43 7.79
C LEU A 108 -12.17 0.08 8.83
N VAL A 109 -12.53 1.37 8.79
CA VAL A 109 -13.49 1.98 9.70
C VAL A 109 -14.94 1.71 9.27
N ASP A 110 -15.25 1.84 7.99
CA ASP A 110 -16.64 1.79 7.49
C ASP A 110 -16.93 0.69 6.46
N SER A 111 -15.92 -0.09 6.08
CA SER A 111 -16.01 -1.22 5.13
C SER A 111 -16.49 -0.83 3.73
N ASP A 112 -16.35 0.45 3.35
CA ASP A 112 -16.69 0.94 2.02
C ASP A 112 -15.61 0.56 0.99
N THR A 113 -15.92 -0.40 0.13
CA THR A 113 -15.00 -0.93 -0.89
C THR A 113 -14.55 0.12 -1.90
N SER A 114 -15.30 1.20 -2.11
CA SER A 114 -14.86 2.29 -2.99
C SER A 114 -13.60 2.97 -2.47
N LYS A 115 -13.40 3.01 -1.15
CA LYS A 115 -12.15 3.52 -0.54
C LYS A 115 -11.00 2.54 -0.72
N LEU A 116 -11.26 1.24 -0.67
CA LEU A 116 -10.24 0.24 -0.96
C LEU A 116 -9.73 0.36 -2.41
N HIS A 117 -10.63 0.58 -3.37
CA HIS A 117 -10.23 0.79 -4.77
C HIS A 117 -9.34 2.03 -4.90
N LYS A 118 -9.76 3.16 -4.30
CA LYS A 118 -8.96 4.38 -4.29
C LYS A 118 -7.59 4.21 -3.62
N CYS A 119 -7.52 3.48 -2.52
CA CYS A 119 -6.26 3.14 -1.86
C CYS A 119 -5.29 2.51 -2.86
N ILE A 120 -5.73 1.49 -3.59
CA ILE A 120 -4.87 0.78 -4.54
C ILE A 120 -4.59 1.60 -5.79
N ASP A 121 -5.56 2.35 -6.32
CA ASP A 121 -5.32 3.25 -7.46
C ASP A 121 -4.21 4.26 -7.14
N MET A 122 -4.20 4.83 -5.94
CA MET A 122 -3.14 5.75 -5.51
C MET A 122 -1.79 5.04 -5.36
N ALA A 123 -1.77 3.82 -4.83
CA ALA A 123 -0.56 3.01 -4.74
C ALA A 123 -0.02 2.62 -6.13
N LEU A 124 -0.90 2.39 -7.11
CA LEU A 124 -0.55 2.07 -8.49
C LEU A 124 -0.04 3.30 -9.26
N GLN A 125 -0.49 4.51 -8.93
CA GLN A 125 0.09 5.73 -9.52
C GLN A 125 1.59 5.83 -9.27
N ASN A 126 2.09 5.43 -8.08
CA ASN A 126 3.52 5.36 -7.84
C ASN A 126 4.23 4.33 -8.73
N LEU A 127 3.60 3.17 -8.97
CA LEU A 127 4.16 2.17 -9.87
C LEU A 127 4.23 2.70 -11.31
N ASP A 128 3.18 3.37 -11.78
CA ASP A 128 3.16 3.99 -13.11
C ASP A 128 4.24 5.06 -13.25
N LEU A 129 4.36 5.97 -12.27
CA LEU A 129 5.36 7.04 -12.29
C LEU A 129 6.78 6.48 -12.32
N LEU A 130 7.09 5.49 -11.47
CA LEU A 130 8.41 4.86 -11.43
C LEU A 130 8.78 4.20 -12.76
N ASN A 131 7.83 3.55 -13.44
CA ASN A 131 8.10 2.94 -14.74
C ASN A 131 8.23 3.99 -15.84
N TYR A 132 7.38 5.02 -15.84
CA TYR A 132 7.42 6.12 -16.79
C TYR A 132 8.74 6.89 -16.74
N GLU A 133 9.28 7.12 -15.53
CA GLU A 133 10.57 7.80 -15.35
C GLU A 133 11.76 7.00 -15.88
N VAL A 134 11.67 5.67 -15.86
CA VAL A 134 12.68 4.79 -16.46
C VAL A 134 12.53 4.74 -17.98
N ASP A 135 11.29 4.63 -18.46
CA ASP A 135 10.95 4.57 -19.88
C ASP A 135 9.53 5.12 -20.12
N GLU A 136 9.43 6.28 -20.77
CA GLU A 136 8.14 6.91 -21.08
C GLU A 136 7.25 6.04 -22.01
N LEU A 137 7.85 5.06 -22.70
CA LEU A 137 7.18 4.12 -23.60
C LEU A 137 7.14 2.70 -23.00
N TYR A 138 7.20 2.58 -21.67
CA TYR A 138 7.14 1.29 -21.01
C TYR A 138 5.88 0.51 -21.39
N ASP A 139 6.02 -0.82 -21.40
CA ASP A 139 4.94 -1.74 -21.69
C ASP A 139 4.04 -1.91 -20.45
N GLU A 140 2.91 -1.20 -20.41
CA GLU A 140 1.93 -1.25 -19.30
C GLU A 140 1.35 -2.67 -19.12
N ASP A 141 1.16 -3.44 -20.19
CA ASP A 141 0.66 -4.82 -20.11
C ASP A 141 1.67 -5.72 -19.41
N LYS A 142 2.96 -5.54 -19.71
CA LYS A 142 4.06 -6.26 -19.03
C LYS A 142 4.16 -5.88 -17.55
N VAL A 143 4.06 -4.59 -17.22
CA VAL A 143 4.09 -4.14 -15.81
C VAL A 143 2.88 -4.69 -15.06
N THR A 144 1.69 -4.63 -15.65
CA THR A 144 0.45 -5.19 -15.08
C THR A 144 0.60 -6.69 -14.83
N SER A 145 1.14 -7.44 -15.80
CA SER A 145 1.36 -8.89 -15.67
C SER A 145 2.35 -9.23 -14.54
N ASN A 146 3.41 -8.43 -14.38
CA ASN A 146 4.33 -8.58 -13.26
C ASN A 146 3.65 -8.29 -11.92
N GLU A 147 2.81 -7.26 -11.87
CA GLU A 147 2.13 -6.86 -10.65
C GLU A 147 1.08 -7.90 -10.23
N ILE A 148 0.38 -8.52 -11.18
CA ILE A 148 -0.47 -9.72 -10.94
C ILE A 148 0.36 -10.82 -10.26
N ALA A 149 1.56 -11.12 -10.77
CA ALA A 149 2.43 -12.15 -10.19
C ALA A 149 2.87 -11.80 -8.76
N VAL A 150 3.16 -10.52 -8.48
CA VAL A 150 3.48 -10.04 -7.13
C VAL A 150 2.30 -10.25 -6.18
N VAL A 151 1.09 -9.84 -6.58
CA VAL A 151 -0.12 -10.02 -5.75
C VAL A 151 -0.39 -11.50 -5.47
N LEU A 152 -0.24 -12.38 -6.46
CA LEU A 152 -0.39 -13.83 -6.28
C LEU A 152 0.63 -14.43 -5.31
N ASP A 153 1.89 -14.02 -5.40
CA ASP A 153 2.94 -14.47 -4.47
C ASP A 153 2.66 -14.00 -3.04
N LEU A 154 2.25 -12.73 -2.86
CA LEU A 154 1.84 -12.22 -1.55
C LEU A 154 0.67 -13.00 -0.97
N ILE A 155 -0.38 -13.25 -1.76
CA ILE A 155 -1.53 -14.06 -1.33
C ILE A 155 -1.07 -15.47 -0.90
N THR A 156 -0.21 -16.11 -1.69
CA THR A 156 0.33 -17.44 -1.39
C THR A 156 1.11 -17.46 -0.08
N LYS A 157 1.99 -16.47 0.14
CA LYS A 157 2.74 -16.32 1.39
C LYS A 157 1.82 -16.09 2.59
N ILE A 158 0.78 -15.26 2.43
CA ILE A 158 -0.20 -14.96 3.48
C ILE A 158 -1.01 -16.21 3.85
N LEU A 159 -1.48 -16.97 2.86
CA LEU A 159 -2.22 -18.23 3.10
C LEU A 159 -1.37 -19.27 3.85
N ASN A 160 -0.05 -19.27 3.63
CA ASN A 160 0.89 -20.16 4.30
C ASN A 160 1.37 -19.64 5.68
N THR A 161 1.05 -18.39 6.02
CA THR A 161 1.44 -17.79 7.29
C THR A 161 0.41 -18.18 8.36
N LYS A 162 0.85 -18.87 9.42
CA LYS A 162 0.01 -19.06 10.61
C LYS A 162 -0.21 -17.70 11.28
N THR A 163 -1.38 -17.10 11.08
CA THR A 163 -1.78 -15.87 11.76
C THR A 163 -2.06 -16.16 13.23
N SER A 164 -1.01 -16.22 14.05
CA SER A 164 -1.13 -16.08 15.50
C SER A 164 -1.21 -14.59 15.85
N SER A 165 -2.05 -14.24 16.83
CA SER A 165 -2.34 -12.88 17.27
C SER A 165 -1.12 -11.95 17.30
N GLY A 166 -1.23 -10.82 16.58
CA GLY A 166 -0.24 -9.73 16.56
C GLY A 166 0.66 -9.77 15.32
N ILE A 167 0.17 -9.26 14.19
CA ILE A 167 1.00 -9.11 12.99
C ILE A 167 2.00 -7.96 13.23
N SER A 168 3.30 -8.26 13.11
CA SER A 168 4.36 -7.27 13.32
C SER A 168 4.82 -6.63 12.00
N ILE A 169 5.47 -5.46 12.06
CA ILE A 169 6.02 -4.82 10.86
C ILE A 169 7.09 -5.68 10.18
N ASN A 170 7.87 -6.45 10.97
CA ASN A 170 8.86 -7.38 10.45
C ASN A 170 8.21 -8.49 9.61
N GLN A 171 6.95 -8.85 9.91
CA GLN A 171 6.22 -9.79 9.06
C GLN A 171 5.83 -9.15 7.73
N LEU A 172 5.42 -7.88 7.70
CA LEU A 172 5.20 -7.16 6.43
C LEU A 172 6.49 -7.15 5.61
N GLU A 173 7.61 -6.73 6.20
CA GLU A 173 8.92 -6.70 5.54
C GLU A 173 9.30 -8.07 4.97
N ASN A 174 9.16 -9.14 5.74
CA ASN A 174 9.45 -10.50 5.29
C ASN A 174 8.54 -10.95 4.13
N LEU A 175 7.26 -10.56 4.12
CA LEU A 175 6.34 -10.89 3.02
C LEU A 175 6.79 -10.23 1.72
N VAL A 176 7.30 -9.00 1.82
CA VAL A 176 7.53 -8.14 0.66
C VAL A 176 8.99 -8.01 0.23
N ILE A 177 9.95 -8.60 0.96
CA ILE A 177 11.38 -8.37 0.71
C ILE A 177 11.83 -8.63 -0.75
N SER A 178 11.17 -9.58 -1.44
CA SER A 178 11.42 -9.89 -2.85
C SER A 178 10.74 -8.95 -3.86
N HIS A 179 9.90 -8.04 -3.37
CA HIS A 179 8.95 -7.23 -4.13
C HIS A 179 8.96 -5.75 -3.73
N MET A 180 9.99 -5.30 -3.02
CA MET A 180 10.14 -3.89 -2.64
C MET A 180 10.22 -3.01 -3.88
N LEU A 181 9.51 -1.89 -3.85
CA LEU A 181 9.63 -0.80 -4.81
C LEU A 181 10.69 0.19 -4.32
#